data_AF-A0A2E1ATA2-F1
#
_entry.id   AF-A0A2E1ATA2-F1
#
_cell.length_a   1.000
_cell.length_b   1.000
_cell.length_c   1.000
_cell.angle_alpha   90.00
_cell.angle_beta   90.00
_cell.angle_gamma   90.00
#
_symmetry.space_group_name_H-M   'P 1'
#
loop_
_entity.id
_entity.type
_entity.pdbx_description
1 polymer ?
#
loop_
_entity_poly.entity_id
_entity_poly.type
_entity_poly.pdbx_seq_one_letter_code
_entity_poly.pdbx_strand_id
1 'polypeptide(L)'
;MANKQIDMRKTKLIYKLYTSGTSKRGISQQLGISRVTVRKYIEFFKRYRFTAYEVEKMTLEELHNLFKDGQKRKSQRLLTLRQYF
;
A
#
# COMPACT_ATOMS: atom_id res chain seq x y z
N MET A 1 -3.30 7.28 -12.32
CA MET A 1 -3.59 6.06 -13.12
C MET A 1 -4.65 5.27 -12.40
N ALA A 2 -5.51 4.58 -13.17
CA ALA A 2 -6.65 3.79 -12.68
C ALA A 2 -6.32 3.03 -11.40
N ASN A 3 -7.31 2.82 -10.53
CA ASN A 3 -7.28 2.22 -9.17
C ASN A 3 -6.63 0.81 -9.04
N LYS A 4 -5.70 0.45 -9.91
CA LYS A 4 -4.96 -0.80 -9.93
C LYS A 4 -3.92 -0.80 -8.84
N GLN A 5 -4.03 -1.79 -7.98
CA GLN A 5 -3.07 -2.08 -6.93
C GLN A 5 -1.72 -2.43 -7.58
N ILE A 6 -0.62 -1.89 -7.06
CA ILE A 6 0.72 -2.32 -7.50
C ILE A 6 0.97 -3.75 -7.01
N ASP A 7 1.87 -4.47 -7.68
CA ASP A 7 2.30 -5.81 -7.28
C ASP A 7 2.82 -5.82 -5.83
N MET A 8 2.38 -6.79 -5.03
CA MET A 8 2.78 -6.98 -3.63
C MET A 8 4.30 -7.12 -3.47
N ARG A 9 5.00 -7.65 -4.49
CA ARG A 9 6.47 -7.71 -4.54
C ARG A 9 7.09 -6.31 -4.49
N LYS A 10 6.57 -5.38 -5.32
CA LYS A 10 7.00 -3.97 -5.31
C LYS A 10 6.67 -3.31 -3.98
N THR A 11 5.55 -3.69 -3.37
CA THR A 11 5.14 -3.18 -2.07
C THR A 11 6.13 -3.53 -0.95
N LYS A 12 6.60 -4.78 -0.92
CA LYS A 12 7.67 -5.21 -0.01
C LYS A 12 8.96 -4.43 -0.25
N LEU A 13 9.35 -4.24 -1.51
CA LEU A 13 10.53 -3.46 -1.87
C LEU A 13 10.43 -1.99 -1.42
N ILE A 14 9.27 -1.35 -1.59
CA ILE A 14 9.02 0.00 -1.08
C ILE A 14 9.30 0.06 0.42
N TYR A 15 8.76 -0.89 1.18
CA TYR A 15 8.90 -0.86 2.63
C TYR A 15 10.33 -1.15 3.07
N LYS A 16 11.00 -2.13 2.45
CA LYS A 16 12.41 -2.46 2.68
C LYS A 16 13.33 -1.25 2.44
N LEU A 17 13.16 -0.56 1.31
CA LEU A 17 13.91 0.64 0.97
C LEU A 17 13.62 1.80 1.94
N TYR A 18 12.36 1.96 2.35
CA TYR A 18 12.00 2.96 3.35
C TYR A 18 12.67 2.69 4.70
N THR A 19 12.69 1.44 5.14
CA THR A 19 13.33 1.04 6.41
C THR A 19 14.85 1.14 6.37
N SER A 20 15.47 1.04 5.18
CA SER A 20 16.90 1.26 4.98
C SER A 20 17.28 2.75 4.88
N GLY A 21 16.34 3.68 5.10
CA GLY A 21 16.59 5.12 5.14
C GLY A 21 16.53 5.83 3.79
N THR A 22 16.15 5.15 2.70
CA THR A 22 16.02 5.83 1.40
C THR A 22 14.83 6.79 1.38
N SER A 23 15.03 7.95 0.75
CA SER A 23 13.97 8.96 0.66
C SER A 23 12.82 8.49 -0.25
N LYS A 24 11.60 8.96 0.01
CA LYS A 24 10.43 8.67 -0.84
C LYS A 24 10.65 9.03 -2.32
N ARG A 25 11.48 10.05 -2.59
CA ARG A 25 11.87 10.45 -3.95
C ARG A 25 12.82 9.42 -4.56
N GLY A 26 13.82 8.95 -3.82
CA GLY A 26 14.73 7.90 -4.26
C GLY A 26 14.00 6.60 -4.60
N ILE A 27 13.11 6.15 -3.70
CA ILE A 27 12.28 4.94 -3.93
C ILE A 27 11.43 5.08 -5.20
N SER A 28 10.84 6.27 -5.40
CA SER A 28 10.02 6.57 -6.57
C SER A 28 10.82 6.45 -7.87
N GLN A 29 12.03 6.99 -7.90
CA GLN A 29 12.94 6.92 -9.05
C GLN A 29 13.44 5.48 -9.28
N GLN A 30 13.83 4.76 -8.23
CA GLN A 30 14.37 3.39 -8.33
C GLN A 30 13.33 2.38 -8.81
N LEU A 31 12.08 2.48 -8.34
CA LEU A 31 11.03 1.50 -8.66
C LEU A 31 10.13 1.90 -9.84
N GLY A 32 10.30 3.11 -10.38
CA GLY A 32 9.41 3.66 -11.40
C GLY A 32 7.97 3.84 -10.91
N ILE A 33 7.79 4.09 -9.61
CA ILE A 33 6.48 4.23 -8.96
C ILE A 33 6.28 5.69 -8.59
N SER A 34 5.06 6.22 -8.73
CA SER A 34 4.78 7.61 -8.32
C SER A 34 5.08 7.83 -6.83
N ARG A 35 5.66 8.99 -6.49
CA ARG A 35 5.93 9.38 -5.09
C ARG A 35 4.67 9.33 -4.22
N VAL A 36 3.50 9.61 -4.79
CA VAL A 36 2.21 9.56 -4.08
C VAL A 36 1.86 8.13 -3.71
N THR A 37 2.06 7.18 -4.64
CA THR A 37 1.88 5.76 -4.39
C THR A 37 2.85 5.28 -3.32
N VAL A 38 4.15 5.60 -3.42
CA VAL A 38 5.15 5.27 -2.39
C VAL A 38 4.71 5.77 -1.01
N ARG A 39 4.25 7.03 -0.92
CA ARG A 39 3.73 7.60 0.32
C ARG A 39 2.52 6.81 0.87
N LYS A 40 1.52 6.51 0.03
CA LYS A 40 0.32 5.75 0.40
C LYS A 40 0.69 4.39 1.01
N TYR A 41 1.62 3.68 0.39
CA TYR A 41 2.05 2.35 0.86
C TYR A 41 2.86 2.41 2.15
N ILE A 42 3.75 3.40 2.31
CA ILE A 42 4.46 3.62 3.58
C ILE A 42 3.49 3.97 4.71
N GLU A 43 2.53 4.86 4.46
CA GLU A 43 1.50 5.22 5.45
C GLU A 43 0.63 4.04 5.85
N PHE A 44 0.30 3.15 4.91
CA PHE A 44 -0.38 1.89 5.22
C PHE A 44 0.41 1.06 6.23
N PHE A 45 1.67 0.72 5.95
CA PHE A 45 2.47 -0.09 6.88
C PHE A 45 2.67 0.58 8.24
N LYS A 46 2.83 1.91 8.27
CA LYS A 46 2.89 2.67 9.53
C LYS A 46 1.62 2.57 10.36
N ARG A 47 0.45 2.61 9.71
CA ARG A 47 -0.85 2.51 10.39
C ARG A 47 -1.02 1.18 11.10
N TYR A 48 -0.51 0.10 10.50
CA TYR A 48 -0.54 -1.24 11.08
C TYR A 48 0.69 -1.57 11.94
N ARG A 49 1.59 -0.61 12.15
CA ARG A 49 2.80 -0.74 12.99
C ARG A 49 3.72 -1.91 12.61
N PHE A 50 3.70 -2.32 11.34
CA PHE A 50 4.55 -3.43 10.88
C PHE A 50 6.03 -3.10 10.95
N THR A 51 6.85 -4.08 11.33
CA THR A 51 8.30 -4.01 11.24
C THR A 51 8.79 -4.45 9.85
N ALA A 52 10.03 -4.07 9.50
CA ALA A 52 10.64 -4.49 8.24
C ALA A 52 10.64 -6.03 8.08
N TYR A 53 10.94 -6.71 9.17
CA TYR A 53 11.02 -8.17 9.25
C TYR A 53 9.67 -8.86 9.01
N GLU A 54 8.60 -8.36 9.64
CA GLU A 54 7.24 -8.90 9.45
C GLU A 54 6.78 -8.77 8.00
N VAL A 55 7.06 -7.64 7.36
CA VAL A 55 6.71 -7.42 5.94
C VAL A 55 7.53 -8.33 5.02
N GLU A 56 8.78 -8.62 5.37
CA GLU A 56 9.60 -9.55 4.59
C GLU A 56 9.08 -10.99 4.71
N LYS A 57 8.69 -11.41 5.92
CA LYS A 57 8.14 -12.76 6.18
C LYS A 57 6.74 -13.02 5.64
N MET A 58 5.86 -12.01 5.61
CA MET A 58 4.48 -12.19 5.14
C MET A 58 4.42 -12.75 3.71
N THR A 59 3.48 -13.64 3.43
CA THR A 59 3.28 -14.10 2.05
C THR A 59 2.67 -13.00 1.18
N LEU A 60 2.80 -13.13 -0.15
CA LEU A 60 2.18 -12.17 -1.06
C LEU A 60 0.65 -12.15 -0.91
N GLU A 61 0.05 -13.29 -0.60
CA GLU A 61 -1.39 -13.45 -0.39
C GLU A 61 -1.85 -12.77 0.90
N GLU A 62 -1.14 -12.97 2.01
CA GLU A 62 -1.42 -12.29 3.28
C GLU A 62 -1.35 -10.77 3.12
N LEU A 63 -0.30 -10.28 2.46
CA LEU A 63 -0.12 -8.85 2.24
C LEU A 63 -1.23 -8.31 1.33
N HIS A 64 -1.64 -9.05 0.31
CA HIS A 64 -2.76 -8.68 -0.55
C HIS A 64 -4.09 -8.61 0.21
N ASN A 65 -4.37 -9.58 1.08
CA ASN A 65 -5.58 -9.62 1.90
C ASN A 65 -5.61 -8.48 2.92
N LEU A 66 -4.51 -8.21 3.60
CA LEU A 66 -4.36 -7.05 4.50
C LEU A 66 -4.67 -5.72 3.79
N PHE A 67 -4.21 -5.57 2.54
CA PHE A 67 -4.52 -4.39 1.75
C PHE A 67 -5.99 -4.31 1.34
N LYS A 68 -6.69 -5.42 1.15
CA LYS A 68 -8.15 -5.44 0.90
C LYS A 68 -8.91 -5.03 2.16
N ASP A 69 -8.54 -5.58 3.30
CA ASP A 69 -9.22 -5.32 4.58
C ASP A 69 -8.99 -3.89 5.09
N GLY A 70 -7.82 -3.31 4.79
CA GLY A 70 -7.50 -1.93 5.11
C GLY A 70 -8.13 -0.88 4.20
N GLN A 71 -8.81 -1.28 3.13
CA GLN A 71 -9.60 -0.35 2.32
C GLN A 71 -10.78 0.13 3.16
N LYS A 72 -10.98 1.45 3.23
CA LYS A 72 -12.09 2.04 3.98
C LYS A 72 -13.39 1.40 3.53
N ARG A 73 -14.17 0.87 4.49
CA ARG A 73 -15.56 0.45 4.23
C ARG A 73 -16.27 1.61 3.51
N LYS A 74 -16.99 1.30 2.43
CA LYS A 74 -17.71 2.31 1.65
C LYS A 74 -18.60 3.11 2.61
N SER A 75 -18.57 4.45 2.51
CA SER A 75 -19.43 5.30 3.34
C SER A 75 -20.90 4.97 3.08
N GLN A 76 -21.75 5.16 4.08
CA GLN A 76 -23.21 4.93 3.92
C GLN A 76 -23.76 5.72 2.73
N ARG A 77 -23.33 6.98 2.54
CA ARG A 77 -23.68 7.81 1.37
C ARG A 77 -23.33 7.16 0.03
N LEU A 78 -22.19 6.46 -0.06
CA LEU A 78 -21.80 5.71 -1.27
C LEU A 78 -22.70 4.49 -1.50
N LEU A 79 -23.14 3.83 -0.43
CA LEU A 79 -24.09 2.71 -0.53
C LEU A 79 -25.47 3.20 -0.97
N THR A 80 -25.93 4.34 -0.43
CA THR A 80 -27.19 4.99 -0.81
C THR A 80 -27.17 5.40 -2.28
N LEU A 81 -26.12 6.07 -2.76
CA LEU A 81 -26.01 6.46 -4.17
C LEU A 81 -26.02 5.27 -5.13
N ARG A 82 -25.48 4.12 -4.71
CA ARG A 82 -25.49 2.89 -5.52
C ARG A 82 -26.90 2.29 -5.69
N GLN A 83 -27.88 2.67 -4.87
CA GLN A 83 -29.26 2.19 -5.03
C GLN A 83 -30.01 2.91 -6.14
N TYR A 84 -29.49 4.03 -6.66
CA TYR A 84 -30.13 4.87 -7.68
C TYR A 84 -29.57 4.71 -9.09
N PHE A 85 -28.58 3.81 -9.30
CA PHE A 85 -27.96 3.49 -10.58
C PHE A 85 -27.80 1.98 -10.73
#